data_AF-A0A3E0DA66-F1
#
_entry.id   AF-A0A3E0DA66-F1
#
_cell.length_a   1.000
_cell.length_b   1.000
_cell.length_c   1.000
_cell.angle_alpha   90.00
_cell.angle_beta   90.00
_cell.angle_gamma   90.00
#
_symmetry.space_group_name_H-M   'P 1'
#
loop_
_entity.id
_entity.type
_entity.pdbx_description
1 polymer ?
#
loop_
_entity_poly.entity_id
_entity_poly.type
_entity_poly.pdbx_seq_one_letter_code
_entity_poly.pdbx_strand_id
1 'polypeptide(L)'
;MEYYISKTIPGSLDSAIQKVSDVLKAEGFDSLTEIGLKATLKKKLDVYFYNYKILGACNPPFAYEALLAEDKIDTIWPCSVTVQE
;
A
#
# COMPACT_ATOMS: atom_id res chain seq x y z
N MET A 1 21.89 -0.40 1.46
CA MET A 1 21.11 -0.39 0.22
C MET A 1 19.66 -0.37 0.66
N GLU A 2 18.93 0.69 0.35
CA GLU A 2 17.51 0.83 0.75
C GLU A 2 16.64 0.36 -0.41
N TYR A 3 15.70 -0.55 -0.13
CA TYR A 3 14.77 -1.11 -1.12
C TYR A 3 13.41 -0.40 -1.11
N TYR A 4 13.24 0.59 -0.24
CA TYR A 4 11.99 1.30 -0.02
C TYR A 4 12.26 2.74 0.39
N ILE A 5 11.24 3.59 0.24
CA ILE A 5 11.22 4.95 0.78
C ILE A 5 10.30 4.95 1.99
N SER A 6 10.72 5.54 3.12
CA SER A 6 9.91 5.60 4.33
C SER A 6 9.89 6.99 4.94
N LYS A 7 8.83 7.27 5.71
CA LYS A 7 8.69 8.47 6.50
C LYS A 7 7.82 8.20 7.73
N THR A 8 8.30 8.61 8.90
CA THR A 8 7.50 8.60 10.14
C THR A 8 6.63 9.85 10.20
N ILE A 9 5.36 9.67 10.54
CA ILE A 9 4.41 10.77 10.72
C ILE A 9 3.74 10.65 12.10
N PRO A 10 3.48 11.78 12.79
CA PRO A 10 2.73 11.75 14.03
C PRO A 10 1.24 11.45 13.76
N GLY A 11 0.60 10.70 14.67
CA GLY A 11 -0.83 10.40 14.59
C GLY A 11 -1.16 8.95 14.95
N SER A 12 -2.45 8.60 14.87
CA SER A 12 -2.90 7.21 14.93
C SER A 12 -2.75 6.53 13.56
N LEU A 13 -2.70 5.20 13.54
CA LEU A 13 -2.67 4.43 12.29
C LEU A 13 -3.83 4.81 11.35
N ASP A 14 -5.05 4.96 11.87
CA ASP A 14 -6.21 5.32 11.05
C ASP A 14 -6.08 6.71 10.43
N SER A 15 -5.56 7.68 11.20
CA SER A 15 -5.29 9.03 10.67
C SER A 15 -4.19 9.03 9.61
N ALA A 16 -3.18 8.17 9.78
CA ALA A 16 -2.11 7.98 8.82
C ALA A 16 -2.63 7.33 7.52
N ILE A 17 -3.44 6.28 7.61
CA ILE A 17 -4.08 5.62 6.47
C ILE A 17 -4.94 6.62 5.70
N GLN A 18 -5.80 7.37 6.40
CA GLN A 18 -6.66 8.36 5.75
C GLN A 18 -5.84 9.41 4.99
N LYS A 19 -4.83 9.98 5.65
CA LYS A 19 -3.94 10.98 5.04
C LYS A 19 -3.19 10.45 3.83
N VAL A 20 -2.67 9.22 3.91
CA VAL A 20 -1.96 8.57 2.80
C VAL A 20 -2.92 8.33 1.63
N SER A 21 -4.11 7.79 1.90
CA SER A 21 -5.14 7.55 0.88
C SER A 21 -5.59 8.84 0.19
N ASP A 22 -5.75 9.94 0.92
CA ASP A 22 -6.16 11.23 0.36
C ASP A 22 -5.07 11.83 -0.55
N VAL A 23 -3.81 11.74 -0.14
CA VAL A 23 -2.67 12.20 -0.96
C VAL A 23 -2.51 11.34 -2.21
N LEU A 24 -2.63 10.01 -2.09
CA LEU A 24 -2.57 9.11 -3.24
C LEU A 24 -3.65 9.44 -4.28
N LYS A 25 -4.89 9.66 -3.83
CA LYS A 25 -5.99 10.08 -4.72
C LYS A 25 -5.72 11.43 -5.39
N ALA A 26 -5.20 12.40 -4.63
CA ALA A 26 -4.85 13.72 -5.18
C ALA A 26 -3.79 13.64 -6.29
N GLU A 27 -2.89 12.65 -6.23
CA GLU A 27 -1.87 12.36 -7.24
C GLU A 27 -2.37 11.36 -8.33
N GLY A 28 -3.67 11.06 -8.38
CA GLY A 28 -4.28 10.21 -9.41
C GLY A 28 -4.13 8.70 -9.19
N PHE A 29 -3.89 8.26 -7.96
CA PHE A 29 -3.90 6.84 -7.60
C PHE A 29 -5.27 6.43 -7.04
N ASP A 30 -6.05 5.67 -7.81
CA ASP A 30 -7.47 5.40 -7.53
C ASP A 30 -7.76 3.98 -7.02
N SER A 31 -7.00 2.96 -7.46
CA SER A 31 -7.31 1.56 -7.11
C SER A 31 -6.73 1.17 -5.74
N LEU A 32 -7.40 1.55 -4.65
CA LEU A 32 -6.98 1.20 -3.29
C LEU A 32 -7.49 -0.19 -2.90
N THR A 33 -6.59 -1.18 -2.88
CA THR A 33 -6.84 -2.43 -2.17
C THR A 33 -6.24 -2.34 -0.78
N GLU A 34 -6.93 -2.84 0.24
CA GLU A 34 -6.45 -2.81 1.61
C GLU A 34 -6.29 -4.22 2.17
N ILE A 35 -5.11 -4.51 2.72
CA ILE A 35 -4.82 -5.79 3.39
C ILE A 35 -4.38 -5.50 4.82
N GLY A 36 -5.25 -5.85 5.77
CA GLY A 36 -4.92 -5.81 7.20
C GLY A 36 -4.19 -7.07 7.63
N LEU A 37 -2.87 -6.97 7.89
CA LEU A 37 -2.08 -8.14 8.30
C LEU A 37 -2.39 -8.59 9.72
N LYS A 38 -2.60 -7.67 10.66
CA LYS A 38 -2.94 -8.00 12.06
C LYS A 38 -4.15 -8.92 12.16
N ALA A 39 -5.26 -8.52 11.54
CA ALA A 39 -6.49 -9.31 11.54
C ALA A 39 -6.32 -10.64 10.79
N THR A 40 -5.60 -10.62 9.66
CA THR A 40 -5.37 -11.82 8.84
C THR A 40 -4.53 -12.87 9.56
N LEU A 41 -3.41 -12.45 10.17
CA LEU A 41 -2.50 -13.32 10.90
C LEU A 41 -3.15 -13.86 12.17
N LYS A 42 -3.91 -13.03 12.90
CA LYS A 42 -4.71 -13.51 14.04
C LYS A 42 -5.74 -14.54 13.61
N LYS A 43 -6.48 -14.31 12.52
CA LYS A 43 -7.51 -15.24 12.04
C LYS A 43 -6.94 -16.56 11.54
N LYS A 44 -5.80 -16.54 10.85
CA LYS A 44 -5.25 -17.73 10.18
C LYS A 44 -4.27 -18.52 11.04
N LEU A 45 -3.53 -17.85 11.92
CA LEU A 45 -2.41 -18.44 12.66
C LEU A 45 -2.53 -18.23 14.18
N ASP A 46 -3.56 -17.52 14.64
CA ASP A 46 -3.79 -17.15 16.05
C ASP A 46 -2.66 -16.33 16.73
N VAL A 47 -1.75 -15.77 15.93
CA VAL A 47 -0.63 -14.97 16.44
C VAL A 47 -1.00 -13.51 16.66
N TYR A 48 -0.36 -12.89 17.65
CA TYR A 48 -0.41 -11.44 17.85
C TYR A 48 0.56 -10.74 16.89
N PHE A 49 0.10 -9.65 16.27
CA PHE A 49 0.89 -8.81 15.39
C PHE A 49 0.54 -7.35 15.64
N TYR A 50 1.50 -6.44 15.47
CA TYR A 50 1.28 -5.00 15.61
C TYR A 50 0.40 -4.48 14.47
N ASN A 51 -0.09 -3.24 14.59
CA ASN A 51 -0.97 -2.72 13.55
C ASN A 51 -0.18 -2.47 12.26
N TYR A 52 -0.58 -3.19 11.22
CA TYR A 52 0.11 -3.23 9.94
C TYR A 52 -0.93 -3.36 8.83
N LYS A 53 -0.95 -2.38 7.93
CA LYS A 53 -1.85 -2.37 6.77
C LYS A 53 -1.05 -2.12 5.49
N ILE A 54 -1.32 -2.91 4.46
CA ILE A 54 -0.80 -2.70 3.11
C ILE A 54 -1.92 -2.08 2.28
N LEU A 55 -1.60 -0.99 1.60
CA LEU A 55 -2.43 -0.32 0.61
C LEU A 55 -1.82 -0.62 -0.76
N GLY A 56 -2.55 -1.29 -1.64
CA GLY A 56 -2.19 -1.36 -3.05
C GLY A 56 -2.77 -0.16 -3.76
N ALA A 57 -1.96 0.62 -4.47
CA ALA A 57 -2.37 1.82 -5.20
C ALA A 57 -1.95 1.72 -6.68
N CYS A 58 -2.76 2.23 -7.59
CA CYS A 58 -2.43 2.25 -9.02
C CYS A 58 -2.85 3.56 -9.66
N ASN A 59 -1.98 4.11 -10.50
CA ASN A 59 -2.26 5.24 -11.38
C ASN A 59 -2.45 4.67 -12.80
N PRO A 60 -3.67 4.68 -13.37
CA PRO A 60 -3.96 3.98 -14.62
C PRO A 60 -3.14 4.44 -15.84
N PRO A 61 -2.88 5.75 -16.06
CA PRO A 61 -1.96 6.19 -17.10
C PRO A 61 -0.57 5.56 -17.02
N PHE A 62 0.08 5.61 -15.85
CA PHE A 62 1.40 5.01 -15.67
C PHE A 62 1.37 3.48 -15.78
N ALA A 63 0.29 2.86 -15.33
CA ALA A 63 0.11 1.43 -15.47
C ALA A 63 0.10 1.03 -16.96
N TYR A 64 -0.70 1.72 -17.77
CA TYR A 64 -0.77 1.46 -19.20
C TYR A 64 0.59 1.62 -19.89
N GLU A 65 1.32 2.71 -19.59
CA GLU A 65 2.67 2.93 -20.15
C GLU A 65 3.64 1.80 -19.79
N ALA A 66 3.61 1.34 -18.54
CA ALA A 66 4.51 0.28 -18.09
C ALA A 66 4.16 -1.10 -18.71
N LEU A 67 2.88 -1.41 -18.93
CA LEU A 67 2.47 -2.61 -19.65
C LEU A 67 2.93 -2.62 -21.11
N LEU A 68 2.98 -1.45 -21.76
CA LEU A 68 3.51 -1.34 -23.12
C LEU A 68 5.03 -1.56 -23.16
N ALA A 69 5.73 -1.28 -22.06
CA ALA A 69 7.17 -1.46 -21.94
C ALA A 69 7.58 -2.89 -21.54
N GLU A 70 6.83 -3.53 -20.62
CA GLU A 70 7.05 -4.91 -20.18
C GLU A 70 5.71 -5.58 -19.87
N ASP A 71 5.40 -6.67 -20.57
CA ASP A 71 4.11 -7.37 -20.47
C ASP A 71 3.95 -8.19 -19.17
N LYS A 72 5.03 -8.41 -18.42
CA LYS A 72 5.04 -9.09 -17.11
C LYS A 72 5.21 -8.13 -15.91
N ILE A 73 5.05 -6.82 -16.12
CA ILE A 73 5.17 -5.82 -15.05
C ILE A 73 4.10 -6.00 -13.96
N ASP A 74 3.02 -6.72 -14.27
CA ASP A 74 1.95 -7.08 -13.34
C ASP A 74 2.44 -7.89 -12.14
N THR A 75 3.56 -8.62 -12.27
CA THR A 75 4.19 -9.38 -11.18
C THR A 75 4.66 -8.51 -10.00
N ILE A 76 4.82 -7.20 -10.21
CA ILE A 76 5.23 -6.23 -9.19
C ILE A 76 4.15 -5.17 -8.91
N TRP A 77 2.93 -5.38 -9.41
CA TRP A 77 1.78 -4.52 -9.18
C TRP A 77 0.81 -5.06 -8.14
N PRO A 78 -0.03 -4.19 -7.55
CA PRO A 78 -0.02 -2.71 -7.64
C PRO A 78 1.13 -2.09 -6.82
N CYS A 79 1.32 -0.76 -6.92
CA CYS A 79 2.30 -0.06 -6.07
C CYS A 79 1.93 -0.24 -4.60
N SER A 80 2.80 -0.89 -3.83
CA SER A 80 2.57 -1.20 -2.42
C SER A 80 2.98 -0.05 -1.51
N VAL A 81 2.05 0.39 -0.66
CA VAL A 81 2.29 1.38 0.40
C VAL A 81 1.95 0.75 1.74
N THR A 82 2.93 0.65 2.63
CA THR A 82 2.72 0.09 3.97
C THR A 82 2.52 1.21 4.99
N VAL A 83 1.50 1.07 5.83
CA VAL A 83 1.27 1.90 7.00
C VAL A 83 1.30 1.02 8.25
N GLN A 84 2.17 1.36 9.19
CA GLN A 84 2.40 0.58 10.41
C GLN A 84 2.69 1.50 11.61
N GLU A 85 2.56 0.93 12.81
CA GLU A 85 2.96 1.56 14.09
C GLU A 85 4.48 1.57 14.31
#